data_AF-C1LMG5-F1
#
_entry.id   AF-C1LMG5-F1
#
_cell.length_a   1.000
_cell.length_b   1.000
_cell.length_c   1.000
_cell.angle_alpha   90.00
_cell.angle_beta   90.00
_cell.angle_gamma   90.00
#
_symmetry.space_group_name_H-M   'P 1'
#
loop_
_entity.id
_entity.type
_entity.pdbx_description
1 polymer ?
#
loop_
_entity_poly.entity_id
_entity_poly.type
_entity_poly.pdbx_seq_one_letter_code
_entity_poly.pdbx_strand_id
1 'polypeptide(L)'
;MVLDLDLFRTDKGGDPDVIRSNEIKRFRGTKLVDLVVEADENWRKARFRADHLNKVKNLCSKAIAKRIKDNEDSPDCQITIFKGVLERLDSLADVDLQPLSIAQLKSLSCFIDEEIKTNAASLIELESIRQHHLYEIGNLLHPDVPISKDEEDNLIIRTFGKSDFRKPLSHVDLVVMVDGFDGERGSMVAGGRGYFLKGPLVFLEQAIINLALRMLDERGYTTLYTPFFMRKEAMRAVAQLSQFDEELYKVTGRRELNATANHDSQTSENEEEEKYLIATSEQPIAAFHQNEWLPINQLPIKYAGISTCFRQEVGSHGRDTRGIFRVHQFEKVEQFCITSPHDNLSWEMFDHMISNAEAFYQALKLPYRIVSIVSGELNNAAAMKYDLEGWFPGSGAFRELVSCSNCLDYQSRRLAIRFGQTKKMNKSVEYVHMLNATMCATTRVICAILENYQTEHGITVPDVLRSLMPKKYQNFIPFKGHEDKIPVSIEHMQETIYNSSNIKLRDETSFNELNERINFLTGATESGIANAISQITEVQKRIEDKLNILSLVGTNGHVEESLHDKPSTLVHVVKDRNDLEIENKDTFDNESTTQEPADSKKKRKKKPKKKQSE
;
A
#
# COMPACT_ATOMS: atom_id res chain seq x y z
N MET A 1 -5.50 -15.62 6.56
CA MET A 1 -4.86 -15.97 5.28
C MET A 1 -4.49 -17.45 5.34
N VAL A 2 -4.73 -18.27 4.32
CA VAL A 2 -4.54 -19.74 4.34
C VAL A 2 -4.31 -20.34 2.95
N LEU A 3 -3.71 -21.52 2.88
CA LEU A 3 -3.68 -22.37 1.68
C LEU A 3 -5.05 -23.00 1.37
N ASP A 4 -5.20 -23.52 0.14
CA ASP A 4 -6.36 -24.33 -0.23
C ASP A 4 -6.37 -25.68 0.52
N LEU A 5 -7.51 -26.04 1.11
CA LEU A 5 -7.69 -27.34 1.75
C LEU A 5 -7.60 -28.50 0.76
N ASP A 6 -7.96 -28.29 -0.51
CA ASP A 6 -7.89 -29.37 -1.50
C ASP A 6 -6.43 -29.77 -1.82
N LEU A 7 -5.43 -28.91 -1.53
CA LEU A 7 -4.01 -29.28 -1.61
C LEU A 7 -3.62 -30.34 -0.56
N PHE A 8 -4.35 -30.44 0.56
CA PHE A 8 -4.14 -31.42 1.62
C PHE A 8 -4.89 -32.73 1.38
N ARG A 9 -5.72 -32.82 0.32
CA ARG A 9 -6.62 -33.94 0.06
C ARG A 9 -6.19 -34.72 -1.17
N THR A 10 -5.68 -35.94 -0.95
CA THR A 10 -5.28 -36.84 -2.03
C THR A 10 -6.46 -37.26 -2.92
N ASP A 11 -7.67 -37.39 -2.35
CA ASP A 11 -8.90 -37.67 -3.10
C ASP A 11 -9.35 -36.52 -4.01
N LYS A 12 -8.81 -35.32 -3.81
CA LYS A 12 -9.03 -34.13 -4.64
C LYS A 12 -7.87 -33.83 -5.60
N GLY A 13 -6.86 -34.71 -5.64
CA GLY A 13 -5.65 -34.52 -6.45
C GLY A 13 -4.59 -33.64 -5.79
N GLY A 14 -4.78 -33.24 -4.53
CA GLY A 14 -3.74 -32.58 -3.73
C GLY A 14 -2.67 -33.55 -3.25
N ASP A 15 -1.53 -33.01 -2.85
CA ASP A 15 -0.40 -33.76 -2.35
C ASP A 15 0.15 -33.11 -1.05
N PRO A 16 -0.20 -33.67 0.13
CA PRO A 16 0.33 -33.19 1.40
C PRO A 16 1.87 -33.21 1.48
N ASP A 17 2.55 -34.08 0.74
CA ASP A 17 4.02 -34.15 0.76
C ASP A 17 4.67 -32.92 0.10
N VAL A 18 4.00 -32.31 -0.88
CA VAL A 18 4.43 -31.01 -1.43
C VAL A 18 4.40 -29.93 -0.35
N ILE A 19 3.36 -29.92 0.49
CA ILE A 19 3.22 -28.96 1.58
C ILE A 19 4.26 -29.24 2.68
N ARG A 20 4.51 -30.51 3.03
CA ARG A 20 5.59 -30.90 3.95
C ARG A 20 6.94 -30.43 3.44
N SER A 21 7.24 -30.66 2.15
CA SER A 21 8.48 -30.19 1.52
C SER A 21 8.59 -28.66 1.56
N ASN A 22 7.49 -27.94 1.32
CA ASN A 22 7.42 -26.49 1.40
C ASN A 22 7.74 -25.98 2.82
N GLU A 23 7.15 -26.57 3.86
CA GLU A 23 7.42 -26.20 5.25
C GLU A 23 8.87 -26.49 5.66
N ILE A 24 9.45 -27.61 5.20
CA ILE A 24 10.88 -27.90 5.41
C ILE A 24 11.75 -26.83 4.75
N LYS A 25 11.43 -26.44 3.51
CA LYS A 25 12.13 -25.36 2.81
C LYS A 25 12.00 -24.01 3.53
N ARG A 26 10.90 -23.78 4.24
CA ARG A 26 10.70 -22.61 5.12
C ARG A 26 11.34 -22.76 6.51
N PHE A 27 12.10 -23.83 6.75
CA PHE A 27 12.73 -24.16 8.04
C PHE A 27 11.73 -24.32 9.20
N ARG A 28 10.54 -24.85 8.88
CA ARG A 28 9.45 -25.14 9.82
C ARG A 28 9.22 -26.64 9.95
N GLY A 29 8.51 -27.02 11.01
CA GLY A 29 8.15 -28.41 11.25
C GLY A 29 6.96 -28.87 10.40
N THR A 30 6.98 -30.13 9.96
CA THR A 30 5.89 -30.71 9.13
C THR A 30 4.66 -31.13 9.94
N LYS A 31 4.77 -31.19 11.27
CA LYS A 31 3.71 -31.70 12.16
C LYS A 31 2.37 -30.99 11.97
N LEU A 32 2.39 -29.70 11.65
CA LEU A 32 1.16 -28.93 11.40
C LEU A 32 0.40 -29.45 10.17
N VAL A 33 1.10 -29.89 9.13
CA VAL A 33 0.48 -30.49 7.94
C VAL A 33 -0.27 -31.76 8.31
N ASP A 34 0.35 -32.62 9.13
CA ASP A 34 -0.26 -33.87 9.58
C ASP A 34 -1.51 -33.62 10.44
N LEU A 35 -1.44 -32.64 11.35
CA LEU A 35 -2.58 -32.24 12.18
C LEU A 35 -3.74 -31.66 11.35
N VAL A 36 -3.44 -30.90 10.30
CA VAL A 36 -4.48 -30.39 9.37
C VAL A 36 -5.14 -31.54 8.62
N VAL A 37 -4.36 -32.50 8.10
CA VAL A 37 -4.87 -33.67 7.38
C VAL A 37 -5.76 -34.51 8.30
N GLU A 38 -5.29 -34.82 9.51
CA GLU A 38 -6.04 -35.60 10.50
C GLU A 38 -7.35 -34.90 10.91
N ALA A 39 -7.29 -33.60 11.23
CA ALA A 39 -8.47 -32.83 11.60
C ALA A 39 -9.47 -32.74 10.43
N ASP A 40 -9.01 -32.57 9.19
CA ASP A 40 -9.88 -32.55 8.01
C ASP A 40 -10.52 -33.91 7.71
N GLU A 41 -9.77 -35.02 7.86
CA GLU A 41 -10.32 -36.37 7.74
C GLU A 41 -11.42 -36.64 8.76
N ASN A 42 -11.18 -36.29 10.03
CA ASN A 42 -12.16 -36.45 11.09
C ASN A 42 -13.37 -35.56 10.87
N TRP A 43 -13.17 -34.31 10.40
CA TRP A 43 -14.26 -33.42 10.03
C TRP A 43 -15.09 -33.98 8.88
N ARG A 44 -14.47 -34.55 7.84
CA ARG A 44 -15.18 -35.19 6.71
C ARG A 44 -15.99 -36.41 7.16
N LYS A 45 -15.45 -37.25 8.06
CA LYS A 45 -16.17 -38.38 8.67
C LYS A 45 -17.38 -37.89 9.47
N ALA A 46 -17.21 -36.85 10.30
CA ALA A 46 -18.30 -36.23 11.05
C ALA A 46 -19.35 -35.60 10.13
N ARG A 47 -18.94 -35.02 8.98
CA ARG A 47 -19.86 -34.45 8.00
C ARG A 47 -20.70 -35.52 7.32
N PHE A 48 -20.07 -36.63 6.93
CA PHE A 48 -20.77 -37.80 6.39
C PHE A 48 -21.74 -38.40 7.40
N ARG A 49 -21.32 -38.52 8.67
CA ARG A 49 -22.18 -38.96 9.78
C ARG A 49 -23.40 -38.03 9.95
N ALA A 50 -23.21 -36.71 9.86
CA ALA A 50 -24.32 -35.75 9.92
C ALA A 50 -25.36 -36.00 8.83
N ASP A 51 -24.93 -36.22 7.58
CA ASP A 51 -25.83 -36.50 6.47
C ASP A 51 -26.57 -37.83 6.68
N HIS A 52 -25.88 -38.84 7.22
CA HIS A 52 -26.48 -40.11 7.57
C HIS A 52 -27.54 -39.99 8.69
N LEU A 53 -27.21 -39.32 9.80
CA LEU A 53 -28.14 -39.09 10.91
C LEU A 53 -29.41 -38.35 10.45
N ASN A 54 -29.26 -37.34 9.59
CA ASN A 54 -30.40 -36.64 8.98
C ASN A 54 -31.25 -37.57 8.11
N LYS A 55 -30.63 -38.45 7.33
CA LYS A 55 -31.34 -39.47 6.54
C LYS A 55 -32.13 -40.43 7.45
N VAL A 56 -31.52 -40.95 8.51
CA VAL A 56 -32.18 -41.86 9.46
C VAL A 56 -33.31 -41.16 10.20
N LYS A 57 -33.13 -39.90 10.64
CA LYS A 57 -34.21 -39.09 11.24
C LYS A 57 -35.42 -38.97 10.33
N ASN A 58 -35.18 -38.72 9.03
CA ASN A 58 -36.23 -38.64 8.03
C ASN A 58 -36.94 -39.99 7.82
N LEU A 59 -36.20 -41.11 7.87
CA LEU A 59 -36.78 -42.46 7.82
C LEU A 59 -37.66 -42.74 9.05
N CYS A 60 -37.17 -42.44 10.27
CA CYS A 60 -37.95 -42.56 11.50
C CYS A 60 -39.25 -41.75 11.44
N SER A 61 -39.17 -40.50 10.97
CA SER A 61 -40.34 -39.62 10.83
C SER A 61 -41.39 -40.19 9.86
N LYS A 62 -40.94 -40.78 8.73
CA LYS A 62 -41.82 -41.46 7.77
C LYS A 62 -42.46 -42.72 8.36
N ALA A 63 -41.68 -43.53 9.08
CA ALA A 63 -42.17 -44.73 9.75
C ALA A 63 -43.21 -44.43 10.84
N ILE A 64 -43.04 -43.34 11.60
CA ILE A 64 -44.03 -42.85 12.57
C ILE A 64 -45.31 -42.43 11.85
N ALA A 65 -45.20 -41.59 10.82
CA ALA A 65 -46.35 -41.08 10.08
C ALA A 65 -47.18 -42.22 9.42
N LYS A 66 -46.50 -43.24 8.89
CA LYS A 66 -47.15 -44.42 8.31
C LYS A 66 -47.97 -45.18 9.35
N ARG A 67 -47.41 -45.48 10.52
CA ARG A 67 -48.11 -46.24 11.58
C ARG A 67 -49.27 -45.50 12.20
N ILE A 68 -49.14 -44.18 12.37
CA ILE A 68 -50.26 -43.33 12.80
C ILE A 68 -51.42 -43.40 11.80
N LYS A 69 -51.10 -43.40 10.48
CA LYS A 69 -52.11 -43.52 9.43
C LYS A 69 -52.78 -44.90 9.41
N ASP A 70 -52.03 -45.95 9.73
CA ASP A 70 -52.51 -47.33 9.74
C ASP A 70 -53.29 -47.71 11.02
N ASN A 71 -53.53 -46.76 11.95
CA ASN A 71 -54.20 -46.96 13.25
C ASN A 71 -53.58 -48.09 14.10
N GLU A 72 -52.25 -48.26 14.02
CA GLU A 72 -51.53 -49.15 14.92
C GLU A 72 -51.47 -48.53 16.33
N ASP A 73 -52.47 -48.82 17.16
CA ASP A 73 -52.46 -48.50 18.60
C ASP A 73 -51.37 -49.31 19.30
N SER A 74 -50.46 -48.63 20.00
CA SER A 74 -49.50 -49.30 20.89
C SER A 74 -49.90 -49.04 22.34
N PRO A 75 -50.35 -50.07 23.08
CA PRO A 75 -50.39 -50.04 24.53
C PRO A 75 -48.97 -49.79 25.08
N ASP A 76 -48.89 -49.26 26.31
CA ASP A 76 -47.66 -49.02 27.06
C ASP A 76 -46.73 -50.24 27.07
N CYS A 77 -45.83 -50.31 26.09
CA CYS A 77 -44.74 -51.28 26.05
C CYS A 77 -43.43 -50.55 26.31
N GLN A 78 -42.63 -51.14 27.20
CA GLN A 78 -41.40 -50.59 27.76
C GLN A 78 -40.58 -49.77 26.75
N ILE A 79 -40.25 -48.54 27.14
CA ILE A 79 -39.53 -47.51 26.37
C ILE A 79 -38.09 -47.94 26.01
N THR A 80 -37.65 -49.12 26.46
CA THR A 80 -36.29 -49.62 26.30
C THR A 80 -35.97 -49.80 24.82
N ILE A 81 -35.19 -48.87 24.27
CA ILE A 81 -34.63 -48.98 22.93
C ILE A 81 -33.70 -50.20 22.91
N PHE A 82 -33.86 -51.10 21.94
CA PHE A 82 -32.96 -52.23 21.77
C PHE A 82 -31.52 -51.72 21.55
N LYS A 83 -30.61 -52.13 22.42
CA LYS A 83 -29.18 -51.75 22.38
C LYS A 83 -28.55 -51.96 21.00
N GLY A 84 -28.94 -53.04 20.30
CA GLY A 84 -28.48 -53.35 18.94
C GLY A 84 -29.04 -52.46 17.81
N VAL A 85 -30.05 -51.61 18.06
CA VAL A 85 -30.50 -50.56 17.13
C VAL A 85 -29.65 -49.29 17.33
N LEU A 86 -29.35 -48.96 18.59
CA LEU A 86 -28.48 -47.82 18.94
C LEU A 86 -27.04 -48.03 18.48
N GLU A 87 -26.50 -49.24 18.63
CA GLU A 87 -25.14 -49.59 18.17
C GLU A 87 -24.99 -49.60 16.64
N ARG A 88 -26.12 -49.68 15.89
CA ARG A 88 -26.14 -49.69 14.43
C ARG A 88 -26.69 -48.39 13.83
N LEU A 89 -26.75 -47.30 14.60
CA LEU A 89 -27.35 -46.03 14.17
C LEU A 89 -26.83 -45.54 12.82
N ASP A 90 -25.52 -45.72 12.57
CA ASP A 90 -24.84 -45.31 11.35
C ASP A 90 -25.08 -46.26 10.14
N SER A 91 -25.87 -47.32 10.31
CA SER A 91 -26.23 -48.28 9.24
C SER A 91 -27.71 -48.67 9.22
N LEU A 92 -28.57 -47.96 9.96
CA LEU A 92 -30.01 -48.27 10.00
C LEU A 92 -30.69 -48.15 8.63
N ALA A 93 -31.39 -49.21 8.24
CA ALA A 93 -32.25 -49.23 7.07
C ALA A 93 -33.73 -49.20 7.45
N ASP A 94 -34.61 -48.98 6.47
CA ASP A 94 -36.07 -48.97 6.67
C ASP A 94 -36.60 -50.30 7.25
N VAL A 95 -35.91 -51.42 6.93
CA VAL A 95 -36.23 -52.76 7.44
C VAL A 95 -35.99 -52.85 8.95
N ASP A 96 -34.93 -52.22 9.48
CA ASP A 96 -34.62 -52.21 10.90
C ASP A 96 -35.64 -51.38 11.72
N LEU A 97 -36.40 -50.51 11.06
CA LEU A 97 -37.44 -49.68 11.67
C LEU A 97 -38.83 -50.34 11.65
N GLN A 98 -39.06 -51.39 10.84
CA GLN A 98 -40.32 -52.13 10.77
C GLN A 98 -40.75 -52.83 12.10
N PRO A 99 -39.85 -53.38 12.93
CA PRO A 99 -40.27 -54.06 14.16
C PRO A 99 -40.54 -53.10 15.33
N LEU A 100 -40.29 -51.80 15.19
CA LEU A 100 -40.38 -50.83 16.28
C LEU A 100 -41.79 -50.23 16.41
N SER A 101 -42.25 -50.04 17.65
CA SER A 101 -43.51 -49.36 17.96
C SER A 101 -43.42 -47.84 17.80
N ILE A 102 -44.55 -47.13 17.77
CA ILE A 102 -44.58 -45.66 17.70
C ILE A 102 -43.80 -45.03 18.87
N ALA A 103 -43.96 -45.56 20.09
CA ALA A 103 -43.25 -45.07 21.28
C ALA A 103 -41.73 -45.26 21.16
N GLN A 104 -41.29 -46.43 20.66
CA GLN A 104 -39.88 -46.72 20.42
C GLN A 104 -39.28 -45.83 19.32
N LEU A 105 -40.02 -45.59 18.23
CA LEU A 105 -39.59 -44.70 17.15
C LEU A 105 -39.48 -43.24 17.60
N LYS A 106 -40.42 -42.77 18.43
CA LYS A 106 -40.33 -41.44 19.04
C LYS A 106 -39.11 -41.32 19.95
N SER A 107 -38.87 -42.33 20.79
CA SER A 107 -37.68 -42.39 21.65
C SER A 107 -36.37 -42.40 20.84
N LEU A 108 -36.30 -43.23 19.78
CA LEU A 108 -35.18 -43.26 18.84
C LEU A 108 -34.98 -41.91 18.13
N SER A 109 -36.06 -41.22 17.75
CA SER A 109 -35.97 -39.88 17.15
C SER A 109 -35.35 -38.87 18.12
N CYS A 110 -35.73 -38.89 19.40
CA CYS A 110 -35.12 -38.03 20.41
C CYS A 110 -33.62 -38.33 20.57
N PHE A 111 -33.24 -39.60 20.58
CA PHE A 111 -31.82 -40.00 20.63
C PHE A 111 -31.04 -39.55 19.38
N ILE A 112 -31.61 -39.71 18.18
CA ILE A 112 -31.00 -39.19 16.94
C ILE A 112 -30.83 -37.67 17.00
N ASP A 113 -31.79 -36.95 17.57
CA ASP A 113 -31.67 -35.49 17.76
C ASP A 113 -30.53 -35.10 18.71
N GLU A 114 -30.28 -35.88 19.77
CA GLU A 114 -29.12 -35.71 20.64
C GLU A 114 -27.81 -36.00 19.91
N GLU A 115 -27.73 -37.10 19.15
CA GLU A 115 -26.55 -37.44 18.35
C GLU A 115 -26.26 -36.39 17.25
N ILE A 116 -27.30 -35.83 16.62
CA ILE A 116 -27.14 -34.73 15.66
C ILE A 116 -26.54 -33.50 16.35
N LYS A 117 -27.00 -33.15 17.56
CA LYS A 117 -26.45 -32.02 18.33
C LYS A 117 -24.98 -32.26 18.70
N THR A 118 -24.66 -33.46 19.20
CA THR A 118 -23.28 -33.85 19.54
C THR A 118 -22.36 -33.80 18.32
N ASN A 119 -22.81 -34.35 17.19
CA ASN A 119 -22.03 -34.34 15.95
C ASN A 119 -21.87 -32.92 15.38
N ALA A 120 -22.89 -32.05 15.51
CA ALA A 120 -22.78 -30.65 15.13
C ALA A 120 -21.75 -29.88 15.99
N ALA A 121 -21.69 -30.14 17.30
CA ALA A 121 -20.65 -29.57 18.16
C ALA A 121 -19.25 -30.06 17.75
N SER A 122 -19.11 -31.36 17.47
CA SER A 122 -17.85 -31.94 16.99
C SER A 122 -17.40 -31.36 15.65
N LEU A 123 -18.31 -31.07 14.72
CA LEU A 123 -17.98 -30.41 13.45
C LEU A 123 -17.37 -29.01 13.67
N ILE A 124 -17.94 -28.22 14.58
CA ILE A 124 -17.45 -26.88 14.91
C ILE A 124 -16.06 -26.97 15.56
N GLU A 125 -15.87 -27.90 16.48
CA GLU A 125 -14.59 -28.13 17.16
C GLU A 125 -13.50 -28.56 16.18
N LEU A 126 -13.77 -29.58 15.35
CA LEU A 126 -12.82 -30.09 14.36
C LEU A 126 -12.46 -29.03 13.31
N GLU A 127 -13.44 -28.23 12.88
CA GLU A 127 -13.18 -27.09 11.99
C GLU A 127 -12.29 -26.04 12.65
N SER A 128 -12.54 -25.71 13.91
CA SER A 128 -11.70 -24.78 14.69
C SER A 128 -10.26 -25.28 14.83
N ILE A 129 -10.07 -26.56 15.18
CA ILE A 129 -8.75 -27.20 15.29
C ILE A 129 -8.02 -27.18 13.94
N ARG A 130 -8.67 -27.66 12.88
CA ARG A 130 -8.11 -27.66 11.52
C ARG A 130 -7.66 -26.26 11.12
N GLN A 131 -8.51 -25.27 11.37
CA GLN A 131 -8.29 -23.91 10.96
C GLN A 131 -7.16 -23.24 11.76
N HIS A 132 -7.07 -23.51 13.06
CA HIS A 132 -5.98 -23.02 13.91
C HIS A 132 -4.62 -23.48 13.40
N HIS A 133 -4.49 -24.76 13.03
CA HIS A 133 -3.25 -25.29 12.45
C HIS A 133 -2.97 -24.75 11.05
N LEU A 134 -4.02 -24.60 10.22
CA LEU A 134 -3.89 -24.11 8.86
C LEU A 134 -3.37 -22.67 8.78
N TYR A 135 -3.61 -21.83 9.80
CA TYR A 135 -3.14 -20.44 9.84
C TYR A 135 -1.62 -20.29 9.92
N GLU A 136 -0.94 -21.30 10.47
CA GLU A 136 0.49 -21.27 10.71
C GLU A 136 1.30 -21.89 9.55
N ILE A 137 0.64 -22.53 8.58
CA ILE A 137 1.29 -23.11 7.40
C ILE A 137 1.53 -22.01 6.37
N GLY A 138 2.76 -21.88 5.89
CA GLY A 138 3.12 -20.85 4.91
C GLY A 138 2.59 -21.14 3.50
N ASN A 139 2.49 -20.09 2.70
CA ASN A 139 2.16 -20.17 1.28
C ASN A 139 3.19 -21.04 0.52
N LEU A 140 2.85 -21.49 -0.68
CA LEU A 140 3.79 -22.21 -1.53
C LEU A 140 4.90 -21.26 -2.01
N LEU A 141 6.15 -21.67 -1.84
CA LEU A 141 7.32 -20.93 -2.28
C LEU A 141 7.42 -20.91 -3.81
N HIS A 142 7.80 -19.76 -4.37
CA HIS A 142 8.23 -19.70 -5.76
C HIS A 142 9.53 -20.50 -5.94
N PRO A 143 9.75 -21.19 -7.09
CA PRO A 143 10.94 -21.99 -7.32
C PRO A 143 12.27 -21.23 -7.20
N ASP A 144 12.27 -19.94 -7.49
CA ASP A 144 13.47 -19.09 -7.48
C ASP A 144 13.83 -18.53 -6.09
N VAL A 145 13.03 -18.82 -5.05
CA VAL A 145 13.36 -18.39 -3.68
C VAL A 145 14.63 -19.09 -3.21
N PRO A 146 15.66 -18.35 -2.73
CA PRO A 146 16.85 -18.97 -2.17
C PRO A 146 16.50 -19.72 -0.87
N ILE A 147 16.88 -21.00 -0.81
CA ILE A 147 16.57 -21.85 0.34
C ILE A 147 17.68 -21.71 1.39
N SER A 148 17.49 -20.78 2.33
CA SER A 148 18.34 -20.62 3.51
C SER A 148 17.53 -20.07 4.68
N LYS A 149 18.09 -20.23 5.88
CA LYS A 149 17.59 -19.63 7.12
C LYS A 149 18.31 -18.33 7.45
N ASP A 150 19.46 -18.06 6.84
CA ASP A 150 20.29 -16.90 7.16
C ASP A 150 20.04 -15.77 6.14
N GLU A 151 19.70 -14.57 6.63
CA GLU A 151 19.53 -13.37 5.78
C GLU A 151 20.82 -12.99 5.04
N GLU A 152 22.00 -13.38 5.54
CA GLU A 152 23.26 -13.14 4.85
C GLU A 152 23.35 -13.91 3.52
N ASP A 153 22.55 -14.98 3.35
CA ASP A 153 22.44 -15.75 2.10
C ASP A 153 21.43 -15.15 1.11
N ASN A 154 20.86 -13.97 1.40
CA ASN A 154 19.97 -13.27 0.49
C ASN A 154 20.67 -13.04 -0.87
N LEU A 155 20.00 -13.46 -1.95
CA LEU A 155 20.56 -13.37 -3.30
C LEU A 155 20.45 -11.94 -3.83
N ILE A 156 21.56 -11.33 -4.21
CA ILE A 156 21.55 -10.02 -4.90
C ILE A 156 21.06 -10.22 -6.33
N ILE A 157 19.92 -9.61 -6.65
CA ILE A 157 19.28 -9.68 -7.97
C ILE A 157 19.79 -8.57 -8.88
N ARG A 158 19.80 -7.33 -8.38
CA ARG A 158 20.17 -6.12 -9.14
C ARG A 158 20.84 -5.08 -8.23
N THR A 159 21.61 -4.18 -8.82
CA THR A 159 22.22 -3.03 -8.12
C THR A 159 22.07 -1.77 -8.95
N PHE A 160 22.05 -0.61 -8.29
CA PHE A 160 22.00 0.70 -8.91
C PHE A 160 22.87 1.70 -8.15
N GLY A 161 23.59 2.55 -8.89
CA GLY A 161 24.48 3.55 -8.32
C GLY A 161 25.77 2.95 -7.73
N LYS A 162 26.57 3.81 -7.10
CA LYS A 162 27.78 3.41 -6.38
C LYS A 162 27.45 3.18 -4.91
N SER A 163 28.00 2.14 -4.30
CA SER A 163 27.80 1.81 -2.88
C SER A 163 29.11 1.59 -2.12
N ASP A 164 30.22 2.05 -2.68
CA ASP A 164 31.58 1.90 -2.15
C ASP A 164 32.10 3.19 -1.47
N PHE A 165 31.28 4.24 -1.41
CA PHE A 165 31.65 5.52 -0.80
C PHE A 165 31.11 5.69 0.62
N ARG A 166 31.83 6.48 1.41
CA ARG A 166 31.47 6.88 2.78
C ARG A 166 31.23 8.38 2.86
N LYS A 167 30.41 8.80 3.82
CA LYS A 167 30.17 10.19 4.17
C LYS A 167 30.29 10.39 5.69
N PRO A 168 30.60 11.61 6.18
CA PRO A 168 31.03 11.80 7.56
C PRO A 168 29.92 11.60 8.60
N LEU A 169 28.68 11.95 8.27
CA LEU A 169 27.59 11.99 9.24
C LEU A 169 26.52 10.94 8.92
N SER A 170 26.01 10.29 9.97
CA SER A 170 24.83 9.42 9.88
C SER A 170 23.55 10.25 9.92
N HIS A 171 22.45 9.69 9.41
CA HIS A 171 21.13 10.33 9.47
C HIS A 171 20.73 10.74 10.90
N VAL A 172 21.18 10.01 11.92
CA VAL A 172 20.89 10.31 13.34
C VAL A 172 21.36 11.71 13.74
N ASP A 173 22.55 12.12 13.29
CA ASP A 173 23.08 13.45 13.59
C ASP A 173 22.48 14.49 12.63
N LEU A 174 22.32 14.12 11.36
CA LEU A 174 21.81 15.01 10.32
C LEU A 174 20.38 15.50 10.60
N VAL A 175 19.49 14.65 11.12
CA VAL A 175 18.12 15.08 11.47
C VAL A 175 18.11 16.16 12.57
N VAL A 176 19.11 16.15 13.46
CA VAL A 176 19.29 17.16 14.50
C VAL A 176 19.94 18.41 13.94
N MET A 177 20.99 18.26 13.11
CA MET A 177 21.75 19.38 12.55
C MET A 177 20.92 20.28 11.65
N VAL A 178 19.92 19.74 10.93
CA VAL A 178 18.95 20.55 10.14
C VAL A 178 17.80 21.12 10.98
N ASP A 179 17.87 20.99 12.30
CA ASP A 179 16.81 21.37 13.26
C ASP A 179 15.44 20.77 12.88
N GLY A 180 15.43 19.54 12.37
CA GLY A 180 14.26 18.88 11.78
C GLY A 180 13.59 17.83 12.66
N PHE A 181 14.19 17.49 13.79
CA PHE A 181 13.77 16.40 14.68
C PHE A 181 13.90 16.80 16.15
N ASP A 182 12.95 16.36 16.98
CA ASP A 182 13.00 16.44 18.45
C ASP A 182 12.54 15.13 19.08
N GLY A 183 13.51 14.26 19.39
CA GLY A 183 13.27 12.95 20.00
C GLY A 183 13.13 12.99 21.53
N GLU A 184 13.69 14.00 22.20
CA GLU A 184 13.58 14.13 23.66
C GLU A 184 12.14 14.48 24.04
N ARG A 185 11.59 15.54 23.43
CA ARG A 185 10.17 15.89 23.64
C ARG A 185 9.24 14.82 23.08
N GLY A 186 9.61 14.19 21.97
CA GLY A 186 8.87 13.07 21.41
C GLY A 186 8.76 11.91 22.39
N SER A 187 9.87 11.54 23.03
CA SER A 187 9.90 10.44 24.01
C SER A 187 9.11 10.76 25.28
N MET A 188 9.16 12.02 25.72
CA MET A 188 8.36 12.50 26.85
C MET A 188 6.86 12.42 26.58
N VAL A 189 6.41 12.68 25.35
CA VAL A 189 4.99 12.72 24.99
C VAL A 189 4.42 11.36 24.61
N ALA A 190 5.14 10.58 23.80
CA ALA A 190 4.62 9.34 23.19
C ALA A 190 5.31 8.06 23.70
N GLY A 191 6.26 8.16 24.62
CA GLY A 191 7.10 7.03 25.08
C GLY A 191 8.30 6.78 24.17
N GLY A 192 9.06 5.73 24.44
CA GLY A 192 10.29 5.41 23.70
C GLY A 192 10.07 5.40 22.17
N ARG A 193 11.06 5.89 21.41
CA ARG A 193 10.99 6.08 19.95
C ARG A 193 9.92 7.07 19.46
N GLY A 194 9.24 7.77 20.36
CA GLY A 194 8.43 8.93 20.03
C GLY A 194 9.28 10.08 19.51
N TYR A 195 8.77 10.82 18.51
CA TYR A 195 9.49 11.93 17.89
C TYR A 195 8.53 13.04 17.45
N PHE A 196 9.05 14.27 17.37
CA PHE A 196 8.45 15.33 16.58
C PHE A 196 9.30 15.59 15.35
N LEU A 197 8.69 15.55 14.16
CA LEU A 197 9.27 16.07 12.94
C LEU A 197 8.93 17.55 12.81
N LYS A 198 9.89 18.39 12.41
CA LYS A 198 9.69 19.85 12.32
C LYS A 198 10.41 20.48 11.13
N GLY A 199 9.99 21.71 10.81
CA GLY A 199 10.66 22.60 9.87
C GLY A 199 10.90 21.95 8.50
N PRO A 200 12.14 21.90 8.00
CA PRO A 200 12.44 21.43 6.65
C PRO A 200 12.08 19.96 6.42
N LEU A 201 12.15 19.10 7.44
CA LEU A 201 11.88 17.67 7.25
C LEU A 201 10.40 17.35 7.09
N VAL A 202 9.49 18.17 7.63
CA VAL A 202 8.05 18.06 7.36
C VAL A 202 7.76 18.35 5.88
N PHE A 203 8.38 19.39 5.32
CA PHE A 203 8.23 19.69 3.88
C PHE A 203 8.85 18.59 3.01
N LEU A 204 10.01 18.05 3.43
CA LEU A 204 10.65 16.96 2.72
C LEU A 204 9.79 15.70 2.71
N GLU A 205 9.17 15.35 3.85
CA GLU A 205 8.21 14.25 3.94
C GLU A 205 7.04 14.43 2.96
N GLN A 206 6.42 15.61 2.96
CA GLN A 206 5.31 15.92 2.05
C GLN A 206 5.75 15.88 0.58
N ALA A 207 6.96 16.34 0.25
CA ALA A 207 7.51 16.26 -1.10
C ALA A 207 7.70 14.80 -1.55
N ILE A 208 8.24 13.95 -0.67
CA ILE A 208 8.45 12.52 -0.92
C ILE A 208 7.12 11.80 -1.17
N ILE A 209 6.11 12.05 -0.33
CA ILE A 209 4.77 11.48 -0.48
C ILE A 209 4.17 11.87 -1.84
N ASN A 210 4.22 13.17 -2.17
CA ASN A 210 3.64 13.68 -3.41
C ASN A 210 4.36 13.14 -4.66
N LEU A 211 5.68 12.97 -4.62
CA LEU A 211 6.42 12.35 -5.72
C LEU A 211 5.99 10.89 -5.91
N ALA A 212 5.92 10.11 -4.83
CA ALA A 212 5.53 8.71 -4.89
C ALA A 212 4.11 8.53 -5.45
N LEU A 213 3.15 9.33 -4.97
CA LEU A 213 1.77 9.29 -5.46
C LEU A 213 1.66 9.68 -6.94
N ARG A 214 2.31 10.76 -7.38
CA ARG A 214 2.30 11.18 -8.78
C ARG A 214 2.87 10.10 -9.70
N MET A 215 3.98 9.48 -9.31
CA MET A 215 4.59 8.42 -10.10
C MET A 215 3.68 7.19 -10.24
N LEU A 216 2.91 6.85 -9.20
CA LEU A 216 1.95 5.74 -9.27
C LEU A 216 0.68 6.11 -10.06
N ASP A 217 0.18 7.34 -9.90
CA ASP A 217 -0.97 7.86 -10.66
C ASP A 217 -0.71 7.83 -12.17
N GLU A 218 0.47 8.28 -12.62
CA GLU A 218 0.94 8.20 -14.01
C GLU A 218 1.01 6.75 -14.54
N ARG A 219 1.10 5.77 -13.64
CA ARG A 219 1.12 4.33 -13.95
C ARG A 219 -0.26 3.68 -13.79
N GLY A 220 -1.31 4.48 -13.64
CA GLY A 220 -2.70 4.05 -13.55
C GLY A 220 -3.04 3.34 -12.23
N TYR A 221 -2.38 3.71 -11.14
CA TYR A 221 -2.79 3.31 -9.79
C TYR A 221 -3.87 4.28 -9.29
N THR A 222 -4.88 3.75 -8.62
CA THR A 222 -5.88 4.57 -7.92
C THR A 222 -5.33 4.97 -6.56
N THR A 223 -5.14 6.27 -6.33
CA THR A 223 -4.74 6.78 -5.01
C THR A 223 -5.85 6.51 -3.98
N LEU A 224 -5.49 5.90 -2.85
CA LEU A 224 -6.43 5.48 -1.84
C LEU A 224 -5.93 5.83 -0.43
N TYR A 225 -6.67 6.72 0.24
CA TYR A 225 -6.46 7.02 1.66
C TYR A 225 -7.28 6.05 2.52
N THR A 226 -6.64 5.36 3.45
CA THR A 226 -7.26 4.27 4.21
C THR A 226 -7.62 4.67 5.64
N PRO A 227 -8.65 4.08 6.26
CA PRO A 227 -8.84 4.16 7.71
C PRO A 227 -7.62 3.60 8.46
N PHE A 228 -7.21 4.26 9.55
CA PHE A 228 -6.01 3.86 10.31
C PHE A 228 -6.27 2.83 11.41
N PHE A 229 -7.53 2.44 11.59
CA PHE A 229 -7.93 1.38 12.51
C PHE A 229 -8.90 0.43 11.82
N MET A 230 -8.80 -0.85 12.17
CA MET A 230 -9.67 -1.91 11.67
C MET A 230 -10.35 -2.62 12.83
N ARG A 231 -11.58 -3.09 12.62
CA ARG A 231 -12.24 -4.01 13.56
C ARG A 231 -11.43 -5.29 13.71
N LYS A 232 -11.49 -5.89 14.91
CA LYS A 232 -10.78 -7.13 15.24
C LYS A 232 -11.03 -8.25 14.23
N GLU A 233 -12.27 -8.43 13.79
CA GLU A 233 -12.68 -9.48 12.84
C GLU A 233 -12.04 -9.26 11.47
N ALA A 234 -12.02 -8.02 10.98
CA ALA A 234 -11.39 -7.66 9.71
C ALA A 234 -9.86 -7.80 9.79
N MET A 235 -9.24 -7.31 10.87
CA MET A 235 -7.80 -7.43 11.09
C MET A 235 -7.35 -8.90 11.14
N ARG A 236 -8.11 -9.78 11.80
CA ARG A 236 -7.83 -11.23 11.86
C ARG A 236 -7.86 -11.93 10.50
N ALA A 237 -8.46 -11.32 9.47
CA ALA A 237 -8.46 -11.88 8.13
C ALA A 237 -7.14 -11.61 7.39
N VAL A 238 -6.47 -10.50 7.71
CA VAL A 238 -5.31 -9.93 6.99
C VAL A 238 -4.01 -9.90 7.79
N ALA A 239 -4.06 -10.13 9.11
CA ALA A 239 -2.88 -10.24 9.97
C ALA A 239 -2.66 -11.69 10.45
N GLN A 240 -1.41 -12.05 10.69
CA GLN A 240 -1.00 -13.29 11.34
C GLN A 240 -1.17 -13.18 12.86
N LEU A 241 -1.25 -14.32 13.56
CA LEU A 241 -1.47 -14.32 15.02
C LEU A 241 -0.32 -13.63 15.76
N SER A 242 0.93 -13.90 15.41
CA SER A 242 2.11 -13.25 16.01
C SER A 242 2.08 -11.72 15.87
N GLN A 243 1.53 -11.19 14.77
CA GLN A 243 1.44 -9.74 14.55
C GLN A 243 0.53 -9.04 15.58
N PHE A 244 -0.48 -9.73 16.12
CA PHE A 244 -1.31 -9.16 17.19
C PHE A 244 -0.54 -8.89 18.47
N ASP A 245 0.46 -9.71 18.76
CA ASP A 245 1.25 -9.63 20.00
C ASP A 245 2.49 -8.74 19.82
N GLU A 246 3.08 -8.71 18.62
CA GLU A 246 4.38 -8.08 18.37
C GLU A 246 4.33 -6.76 17.60
N GLU A 247 3.30 -6.54 16.76
CA GLU A 247 3.24 -5.42 15.82
C GLU A 247 2.05 -4.47 16.06
N LEU A 248 0.87 -4.99 16.40
CA LEU A 248 -0.39 -4.22 16.33
C LEU A 248 -0.76 -3.52 17.64
N TYR A 249 -0.94 -2.21 17.59
CA TYR A 249 -1.56 -1.47 18.70
C TYR A 249 -3.06 -1.72 18.77
N LYS A 250 -3.56 -2.09 19.95
CA LYS A 250 -5.00 -2.20 20.25
C LYS A 250 -5.60 -0.84 20.60
N VAL A 251 -6.76 -0.54 20.04
CA VAL A 251 -7.60 0.62 20.33
C VAL A 251 -8.90 0.14 20.94
N THR A 252 -9.25 0.64 22.12
CA THR A 252 -10.56 0.37 22.75
C THR A 252 -11.40 1.64 22.71
N GLY A 253 -12.69 1.49 22.43
CA GLY A 253 -13.64 2.59 22.41
C GLY A 253 -15.03 2.10 22.78
N ARG A 254 -15.97 3.03 23.02
CA ARG A 254 -17.37 2.66 23.24
C ARG A 254 -17.99 2.22 21.92
N ARG A 255 -18.79 1.16 21.95
CA ARG A 255 -19.55 0.71 20.78
C ARG A 255 -20.63 1.72 20.45
N GLU A 256 -20.61 2.28 19.24
CA GLU A 256 -21.75 3.05 18.75
C GLU A 256 -22.93 2.11 18.47
N LEU A 257 -24.12 2.47 18.97
CA LEU A 257 -25.37 1.78 18.63
C LEU A 257 -25.63 2.02 17.13
N ASN A 258 -25.20 1.09 16.28
CA ASN A 258 -25.41 1.21 14.83
C ASN A 258 -26.93 1.27 14.55
N ALA A 259 -27.37 2.32 13.84
CA ALA A 259 -28.76 2.51 13.37
C ALA A 259 -29.23 1.44 12.35
N THR A 260 -28.38 0.48 12.00
CA THR A 260 -28.65 -0.61 11.06
C THR A 260 -28.52 -2.00 11.69
N ALA A 261 -28.28 -2.10 13.01
CA ALA A 261 -28.40 -3.37 13.71
C ALA A 261 -29.90 -3.64 13.94
N ASN A 262 -30.40 -4.73 13.35
CA ASN A 262 -31.74 -5.23 13.63
C ASN A 262 -31.97 -5.27 15.14
N HIS A 263 -33.18 -4.86 15.53
CA HIS A 263 -33.66 -4.47 16.86
C HIS A 263 -33.62 -5.58 17.95
N ASP A 264 -32.87 -6.67 17.74
CA ASP A 264 -32.96 -7.91 18.52
C ASP A 264 -31.74 -8.20 19.40
N SER A 265 -30.67 -7.39 19.36
CA SER A 265 -29.58 -7.54 20.32
C SER A 265 -29.77 -6.58 21.49
N GLN A 266 -30.23 -7.12 22.62
CA GLN A 266 -30.05 -6.53 23.96
C GLN A 266 -28.55 -6.48 24.31
N THR A 267 -27.76 -5.70 23.57
CA THR A 267 -26.35 -5.44 23.88
C THR A 267 -26.31 -4.19 24.74
N SER A 268 -25.86 -4.36 25.99
CA SER A 268 -25.73 -3.29 26.98
C SER A 268 -24.86 -2.14 26.46
N GLU A 269 -25.25 -0.89 26.75
CA GLU A 269 -24.52 0.35 26.43
C GLU A 269 -23.06 0.41 26.98
N ASN A 270 -22.63 -0.60 27.74
CA ASN A 270 -21.32 -0.71 28.38
C ASN A 270 -20.32 -1.64 27.68
N GLU A 271 -20.61 -2.16 26.48
CA GLU A 271 -19.63 -3.00 25.75
C GLU A 271 -18.55 -2.14 25.07
N GLU A 272 -17.29 -2.38 25.42
CA GLU A 272 -16.12 -1.82 24.72
C GLU A 272 -15.92 -2.54 23.37
N GLU A 273 -15.75 -1.77 22.29
CA GLU A 273 -15.37 -2.29 20.97
C GLU A 273 -13.85 -2.25 20.81
N GLU A 274 -13.25 -3.40 20.51
CA GLU A 274 -11.83 -3.53 20.21
C GLU A 274 -11.56 -3.33 18.70
N LYS A 275 -10.66 -2.41 18.40
CA LYS A 275 -10.08 -2.17 17.08
C LYS A 275 -8.56 -2.24 17.16
N TYR A 276 -7.89 -2.26 16.02
CA TYR A 276 -6.43 -2.29 15.95
C TYR A 276 -5.94 -1.24 14.96
N LEU A 277 -4.91 -0.50 15.33
CA LEU A 277 -4.23 0.39 14.38
C LEU A 277 -3.52 -0.44 13.31
N ILE A 278 -3.49 0.07 12.09
CA ILE A 278 -2.87 -0.61 10.96
C ILE A 278 -1.33 -0.51 11.03
N ALA A 279 -0.64 -1.60 10.69
CA ALA A 279 0.81 -1.62 10.53
C ALA A 279 1.26 -1.29 9.10
N THR A 280 0.30 -1.26 8.17
CA THR A 280 0.46 -1.01 6.73
C THR A 280 -0.90 -0.76 6.10
N SER A 281 -0.99 0.11 5.08
CA SER A 281 -2.22 0.30 4.27
C SER A 281 -2.63 -0.96 3.51
N GLU A 282 -1.74 -1.93 3.33
CA GLU A 282 -2.06 -3.27 2.81
C GLU A 282 -3.24 -3.92 3.55
N GLN A 283 -3.29 -3.82 4.88
CA GLN A 283 -4.31 -4.46 5.71
C GLN A 283 -5.73 -3.98 5.38
N PRO A 284 -6.04 -2.66 5.41
CA PRO A 284 -7.36 -2.17 5.04
C PRO A 284 -7.64 -2.31 3.54
N ILE A 285 -6.64 -2.20 2.66
CA ILE A 285 -6.85 -2.37 1.20
C ILE A 285 -7.18 -3.83 0.86
N ALA A 286 -6.52 -4.80 1.48
CA ALA A 286 -6.86 -6.20 1.31
C ALA A 286 -8.30 -6.47 1.76
N ALA A 287 -8.70 -5.93 2.93
CA ALA A 287 -10.06 -6.06 3.44
C ALA A 287 -11.11 -5.26 2.66
N PHE A 288 -10.70 -4.28 1.84
CA PHE A 288 -11.61 -3.42 1.07
C PHE A 288 -12.50 -4.21 0.10
N HIS A 289 -11.96 -5.29 -0.48
CA HIS A 289 -12.65 -6.15 -1.44
C HIS A 289 -13.22 -7.44 -0.80
N GLN A 290 -13.33 -7.48 0.53
CA GLN A 290 -13.76 -8.68 1.24
C GLN A 290 -15.14 -9.17 0.75
N ASN A 291 -15.24 -10.48 0.50
CA ASN A 291 -16.42 -11.17 -0.01
C ASN A 291 -16.85 -10.83 -1.44
N GLU A 292 -16.05 -10.11 -2.22
CA GLU A 292 -16.41 -9.74 -3.59
C GLU A 292 -16.13 -10.85 -4.62
N TRP A 293 -16.82 -10.73 -5.76
CA TRP A 293 -16.54 -11.48 -6.99
C TRP A 293 -16.04 -10.50 -8.04
N LEU A 294 -14.73 -10.50 -8.28
CA LEU A 294 -14.10 -9.51 -9.16
C LEU A 294 -14.23 -9.93 -10.63
N PRO A 295 -14.89 -9.13 -11.48
CA PRO A 295 -14.97 -9.38 -12.92
C PRO A 295 -13.59 -9.38 -13.59
N ILE A 296 -13.41 -10.28 -14.57
CA ILE A 296 -12.13 -10.45 -15.27
C ILE A 296 -11.67 -9.15 -15.93
N ASN A 297 -12.60 -8.37 -16.49
CA ASN A 297 -12.32 -7.12 -17.20
C ASN A 297 -11.95 -5.94 -16.28
N GLN A 298 -12.03 -6.09 -14.96
CA GLN A 298 -11.56 -5.09 -14.00
C GLN A 298 -10.11 -5.33 -13.56
N LEU A 299 -9.54 -6.50 -13.85
CA LEU A 299 -8.20 -6.87 -13.42
C LEU A 299 -7.14 -6.47 -14.49
N PRO A 300 -5.95 -6.02 -14.08
CA PRO A 300 -5.52 -5.84 -12.69
C PRO A 300 -6.06 -4.54 -12.05
N ILE A 301 -6.48 -4.63 -10.79
CA ILE A 301 -6.81 -3.46 -9.96
C ILE A 301 -5.54 -3.05 -9.22
N LYS A 302 -5.22 -1.74 -9.23
CA LYS A 302 -3.97 -1.19 -8.68
C LYS A 302 -4.27 -0.01 -7.76
N TYR A 303 -3.82 -0.08 -6.52
CA TYR A 303 -3.98 0.99 -5.53
C TYR A 303 -2.65 1.57 -5.08
N ALA A 304 -2.59 2.90 -4.98
CA ALA A 304 -1.55 3.64 -4.30
C ALA A 304 -2.07 4.03 -2.91
N GLY A 305 -1.86 3.15 -1.93
CA GLY A 305 -2.32 3.31 -0.56
C GLY A 305 -1.48 4.31 0.22
N ILE A 306 -2.09 5.38 0.74
CA ILE A 306 -1.43 6.35 1.62
C ILE A 306 -1.99 6.26 3.04
N SER A 307 -1.10 6.07 4.02
CA SER A 307 -1.50 5.98 5.42
C SER A 307 -0.36 6.20 6.40
N THR A 308 -0.72 6.63 7.61
CA THR A 308 0.14 6.48 8.78
C THR A 308 0.11 5.03 9.24
N CYS A 309 1.30 4.44 9.40
CA CYS A 309 1.52 3.08 9.88
C CYS A 309 1.96 3.08 11.35
N PHE A 310 1.45 2.12 12.12
CA PHE A 310 1.72 1.97 13.54
C PHE A 310 2.30 0.59 13.85
N ARG A 311 3.49 0.52 14.46
CA ARG A 311 4.16 -0.75 14.80
C ARG A 311 4.71 -0.73 16.22
N GLN A 312 4.38 -1.74 17.02
CA GLN A 312 4.85 -1.84 18.41
C GLN A 312 6.34 -2.21 18.52
N GLU A 313 6.91 -2.87 17.50
CA GLU A 313 8.34 -3.18 17.40
C GLU A 313 8.91 -4.02 18.58
N VAL A 314 8.07 -4.88 19.18
CA VAL A 314 8.34 -5.60 20.46
C VAL A 314 9.53 -6.56 20.40
N GLY A 315 9.98 -6.98 19.21
CA GLY A 315 11.16 -7.86 19.04
C GLY A 315 12.50 -7.15 18.82
N SER A 316 12.52 -5.81 18.73
CA SER A 316 13.70 -5.05 18.25
C SER A 316 14.47 -4.31 19.36
N HIS A 317 14.38 -4.78 20.61
CA HIS A 317 14.97 -4.11 21.77
C HIS A 317 16.45 -3.75 21.54
N GLY A 318 16.77 -2.46 21.65
CA GLY A 318 18.14 -1.94 21.51
C GLY A 318 18.62 -1.72 20.07
N ARG A 319 17.87 -2.10 19.04
CA ARG A 319 18.26 -1.91 17.62
C ARG A 319 17.69 -0.62 17.06
N ASP A 320 18.54 0.22 16.45
CA ASP A 320 18.17 1.49 15.80
C ASP A 320 17.26 2.39 16.66
N THR A 321 17.62 2.59 17.93
CA THR A 321 16.82 3.33 18.91
C THR A 321 16.92 4.85 18.79
N ARG A 322 17.79 5.37 17.91
CA ARG A 322 18.04 6.80 17.69
C ARG A 322 17.58 7.22 16.29
N GLY A 323 17.22 8.49 16.14
CA GLY A 323 16.75 9.05 14.87
C GLY A 323 15.32 8.61 14.53
N ILE A 324 15.00 8.55 13.24
CA ILE A 324 13.64 8.26 12.72
C ILE A 324 13.58 7.00 11.83
N PHE A 325 14.64 6.20 11.79
CA PHE A 325 14.73 5.02 10.90
C PHE A 325 13.81 3.86 11.34
N ARG A 326 13.74 3.59 12.66
CA ARG A 326 12.82 2.63 13.28
C ARG A 326 12.02 3.30 14.39
N VAL A 327 10.76 3.57 14.12
CA VAL A 327 9.83 4.33 14.98
C VAL A 327 8.46 3.66 15.00
N HIS A 328 7.65 3.97 16.02
CA HIS A 328 6.32 3.38 16.17
C HIS A 328 5.29 3.95 15.19
N GLN A 329 5.53 5.16 14.64
CA GLN A 329 4.63 5.88 13.75
C GLN A 329 5.40 6.43 12.55
N PHE A 330 4.97 6.13 11.34
CA PHE A 330 5.58 6.65 10.10
C PHE A 330 4.57 6.66 8.95
N GLU A 331 4.75 7.56 7.98
CA GLU A 331 3.95 7.58 6.76
C GLU A 331 4.48 6.57 5.73
N LYS A 332 3.56 5.94 4.99
CA LYS A 332 3.90 5.03 3.92
C LYS A 332 2.99 5.22 2.70
N VAL A 333 3.60 5.20 1.52
CA VAL A 333 2.92 4.99 0.25
C VAL A 333 3.16 3.54 -0.19
N GLU A 334 2.07 2.81 -0.41
CA GLU A 334 2.04 1.39 -0.73
C GLU A 334 1.45 1.15 -2.11
N GLN A 335 2.04 0.22 -2.86
CA GLN A 335 1.45 -0.37 -4.05
C GLN A 335 0.69 -1.63 -3.62
N PHE A 336 -0.59 -1.71 -3.96
CA PHE A 336 -1.38 -2.92 -3.74
C PHE A 336 -2.07 -3.33 -5.04
N CYS A 337 -1.79 -4.53 -5.53
CA CYS A 337 -2.32 -5.00 -6.80
C CYS A 337 -3.14 -6.28 -6.62
N ILE A 338 -4.29 -6.33 -7.27
CA ILE A 338 -5.15 -7.51 -7.37
C ILE A 338 -5.15 -7.95 -8.82
N THR A 339 -4.68 -9.17 -9.10
CA THR A 339 -4.46 -9.66 -10.46
C THR A 339 -5.23 -10.96 -10.72
N SER A 340 -5.32 -11.33 -12.00
CA SER A 340 -5.77 -12.67 -12.36
C SER A 340 -4.81 -13.73 -11.79
N PRO A 341 -5.32 -14.90 -11.36
CA PRO A 341 -4.49 -16.04 -10.95
C PRO A 341 -3.89 -16.82 -12.14
N HIS A 342 -4.21 -16.43 -13.39
CA HIS A 342 -3.82 -17.15 -14.60
C HIS A 342 -2.65 -16.50 -15.33
N ASP A 343 -2.09 -17.26 -16.28
CA ASP A 343 -1.17 -16.77 -17.31
C ASP A 343 0.06 -16.03 -16.78
N ASN A 344 0.52 -16.39 -15.57
CA ASN A 344 1.68 -15.77 -14.91
C ASN A 344 1.51 -14.27 -14.57
N LEU A 345 0.29 -13.71 -14.71
CA LEU A 345 0.03 -12.28 -14.62
C LEU A 345 0.38 -11.67 -13.25
N SER A 346 0.28 -12.44 -12.17
CA SER A 346 0.73 -11.98 -10.85
C SER A 346 2.24 -11.80 -10.78
N TRP A 347 3.02 -12.66 -11.44
CA TRP A 347 4.47 -12.59 -11.43
C TRP A 347 4.99 -11.48 -12.35
N GLU A 348 4.34 -11.25 -13.49
CA GLU A 348 4.60 -10.05 -14.29
C GLU A 348 4.30 -8.78 -13.49
N MET A 349 3.20 -8.74 -12.73
CA MET A 349 2.88 -7.63 -11.84
C MET A 349 3.92 -7.45 -10.72
N PHE A 350 4.45 -8.55 -10.16
CA PHE A 350 5.51 -8.50 -9.17
C PHE A 350 6.76 -7.77 -9.71
N ASP A 351 7.18 -8.09 -10.93
CA ASP A 351 8.30 -7.42 -11.61
C ASP A 351 7.99 -5.93 -11.90
N HIS A 352 6.75 -5.62 -12.28
CA HIS A 352 6.30 -4.23 -12.45
C HIS A 352 6.34 -3.43 -11.13
N MET A 353 5.87 -4.01 -10.02
CA MET A 353 5.80 -3.36 -8.72
C MET A 353 7.19 -3.05 -8.16
N ILE A 354 8.13 -3.98 -8.25
CA ILE A 354 9.52 -3.72 -7.83
C ILE A 354 10.19 -2.70 -8.76
N SER A 355 9.93 -2.75 -10.07
CA SER A 355 10.46 -1.78 -11.03
C SER A 355 9.93 -0.35 -10.78
N ASN A 356 8.69 -0.20 -10.32
CA ASN A 356 8.14 1.11 -9.92
C ASN A 356 8.89 1.68 -8.72
N ALA A 357 9.15 0.85 -7.70
CA ALA A 357 9.94 1.23 -6.55
C ALA A 357 11.36 1.63 -6.98
N GLU A 358 12.02 0.82 -7.82
CA GLU A 358 13.33 1.16 -8.38
C GLU A 358 13.33 2.51 -9.10
N ALA A 359 12.37 2.76 -9.98
CA ALA A 359 12.25 4.03 -10.69
C ALA A 359 12.17 5.23 -9.73
N PHE A 360 11.49 5.08 -8.59
CA PHE A 360 11.42 6.11 -7.55
C PHE A 360 12.79 6.39 -6.91
N TYR A 361 13.52 5.37 -6.50
CA TYR A 361 14.86 5.56 -5.92
C TYR A 361 15.90 6.01 -6.96
N GLN A 362 15.76 5.61 -8.22
CA GLN A 362 16.58 6.10 -9.33
C GLN A 362 16.32 7.59 -9.62
N ALA A 363 15.06 8.03 -9.58
CA ALA A 363 14.70 9.45 -9.71
C ALA A 363 15.30 10.30 -8.58
N LEU A 364 15.33 9.74 -7.36
CA LEU A 364 16.03 10.32 -6.20
C LEU A 364 17.55 10.12 -6.24
N LYS A 365 18.10 9.45 -7.27
CA LYS A 365 19.53 9.11 -7.42
C LYS A 365 20.14 8.44 -6.17
N LEU A 366 19.36 7.64 -5.45
CA LEU A 366 19.80 6.91 -4.27
C LEU A 366 20.36 5.53 -4.69
N PRO A 367 21.61 5.17 -4.33
CA PRO A 367 22.14 3.85 -4.63
C PRO A 367 21.42 2.76 -3.83
N TYR A 368 21.21 1.60 -4.44
CA TYR A 368 20.54 0.47 -3.80
C TYR A 368 20.96 -0.88 -4.38
N ARG A 369 20.57 -1.95 -3.70
CA ARG A 369 20.53 -3.32 -4.23
C ARG A 369 19.13 -3.91 -4.06
N ILE A 370 18.73 -4.76 -5.00
CA ILE A 370 17.56 -5.62 -4.87
C ILE A 370 18.04 -6.98 -4.40
N VAL A 371 17.45 -7.49 -3.34
CA VAL A 371 17.75 -8.81 -2.79
C VAL A 371 16.51 -9.69 -2.82
N SER A 372 16.69 -10.96 -3.17
CA SER A 372 15.67 -11.99 -2.98
C SER A 372 15.80 -12.57 -1.59
N ILE A 373 14.73 -12.46 -0.82
CA ILE A 373 14.72 -12.89 0.57
C ILE A 373 14.66 -14.41 0.66
N VAL A 374 15.49 -14.96 1.53
CA VAL A 374 15.59 -16.40 1.77
C VAL A 374 14.30 -16.97 2.37
N SER A 375 14.04 -18.24 2.08
CA SER A 375 12.79 -18.92 2.44
C SER A 375 12.48 -18.94 3.94
N GLY A 376 13.50 -18.95 4.80
CA GLY A 376 13.34 -18.93 6.26
C GLY A 376 12.78 -17.62 6.81
N GLU A 377 12.98 -16.52 6.08
CA GLU A 377 12.63 -15.14 6.50
C GLU A 377 11.38 -14.60 5.78
N LEU A 378 10.73 -15.46 4.99
CA LEU A 378 9.43 -15.17 4.40
C LEU A 378 8.33 -15.38 5.45
N ASN A 379 7.45 -14.37 5.56
CA ASN A 379 6.22 -14.51 6.33
C ASN A 379 5.28 -15.54 5.67
N ASN A 380 4.23 -15.97 6.39
CA ASN A 380 3.34 -17.03 5.90
C ASN A 380 2.67 -16.67 4.57
N ALA A 381 2.41 -15.39 4.29
CA ALA A 381 1.68 -14.98 3.10
C ALA A 381 2.52 -14.95 1.82
N ALA A 382 3.79 -14.52 1.90
CA ALA A 382 4.62 -14.34 0.71
C ALA A 382 5.05 -15.67 0.09
N ALA A 383 4.77 -15.85 -1.20
CA ALA A 383 5.35 -16.91 -2.02
C ALA A 383 6.78 -16.58 -2.45
N MET A 384 7.07 -15.29 -2.65
CA MET A 384 8.41 -14.72 -2.87
C MET A 384 8.38 -13.24 -2.46
N LYS A 385 9.54 -12.74 -2.02
CA LYS A 385 9.71 -11.35 -1.57
C LYS A 385 11.04 -10.79 -2.06
N TYR A 386 11.00 -9.60 -2.65
CA TYR A 386 12.17 -8.80 -2.99
C TYR A 386 12.22 -7.56 -2.12
N ASP A 387 13.38 -7.31 -1.53
CA ASP A 387 13.63 -6.08 -0.79
C ASP A 387 14.57 -5.17 -1.58
N LEU A 388 14.25 -3.87 -1.62
CA LEU A 388 15.17 -2.83 -2.09
C LEU A 388 15.86 -2.25 -0.87
N GLU A 389 17.16 -2.48 -0.79
CA GLU A 389 18.00 -1.97 0.28
C GLU A 389 18.81 -0.78 -0.24
N GLY A 390 18.56 0.40 0.33
CA GLY A 390 19.31 1.62 0.01
C GLY A 390 20.69 1.62 0.67
N TRP A 391 21.67 2.23 0.00
CA TRP A 391 23.00 2.46 0.57
C TRP A 391 23.02 3.70 1.47
N PHE A 392 23.46 3.52 2.72
CA PHE A 392 23.58 4.57 3.72
C PHE A 392 25.07 4.88 3.94
N PRO A 393 25.64 5.92 3.28
CA PRO A 393 27.08 6.15 3.27
C PRO A 393 27.67 6.65 4.60
N GLY A 394 26.88 7.27 5.47
CA GLY A 394 27.28 7.64 6.83
C GLY A 394 27.26 6.43 7.77
N SER A 395 26.24 5.59 7.63
CA SER A 395 26.12 4.34 8.39
C SER A 395 27.02 3.21 7.85
N GLY A 396 27.46 3.31 6.60
CA GLY A 396 28.36 2.37 5.93
C GLY A 396 27.72 1.02 5.58
N ALA A 397 26.41 0.97 5.36
CA ALA A 397 25.69 -0.28 5.15
C ALA A 397 24.43 -0.13 4.28
N PHE A 398 23.95 -1.25 3.74
CA PHE A 398 22.64 -1.35 3.11
C PHE A 398 21.54 -1.47 4.17
N ARG A 399 20.40 -0.83 3.91
CA ARG A 399 19.23 -0.84 4.79
C ARG A 399 17.95 -0.93 3.97
N GLU A 400 17.04 -1.81 4.38
CA GLU A 400 15.74 -2.02 3.74
C GLU A 400 14.91 -0.72 3.68
N LEU A 401 14.48 -0.35 2.48
CA LEU A 401 13.58 0.77 2.21
C LEU A 401 12.25 0.33 1.59
N VAL A 402 12.25 -0.82 0.90
CA VAL A 402 11.07 -1.42 0.28
C VAL A 402 11.10 -2.91 0.51
N SER A 403 9.91 -3.46 0.71
CA SER A 403 9.63 -4.87 0.51
C SER A 403 8.49 -5.02 -0.50
N CYS A 404 8.63 -5.96 -1.44
CA CYS A 404 7.67 -6.29 -2.48
C CYS A 404 7.38 -7.79 -2.41
N SER A 405 6.12 -8.17 -2.20
CA SER A 405 5.69 -9.55 -2.02
C SER A 405 4.60 -9.93 -3.01
N ASN A 406 4.70 -11.14 -3.57
CA ASN A 406 3.57 -11.81 -4.19
C ASN A 406 2.99 -12.81 -3.21
N CYS A 407 1.72 -12.63 -2.81
CA CYS A 407 1.04 -13.49 -1.87
C CYS A 407 0.11 -14.51 -2.54
N LEU A 408 0.10 -14.56 -3.89
CA LEU A 408 -0.81 -15.40 -4.68
C LEU A 408 -2.24 -15.27 -4.14
N ASP A 409 -2.96 -16.37 -4.00
CA ASP A 409 -4.32 -16.42 -3.50
C ASP A 409 -4.44 -16.56 -1.97
N TYR A 410 -3.31 -16.50 -1.24
CA TYR A 410 -3.27 -16.81 0.20
C TYR A 410 -4.10 -15.83 1.04
N GLN A 411 -4.07 -14.54 0.67
CA GLN A 411 -4.86 -13.49 1.31
C GLN A 411 -6.32 -13.51 0.82
N SER A 412 -6.52 -13.56 -0.50
CA SER A 412 -7.84 -13.51 -1.15
C SER A 412 -8.72 -14.68 -0.75
N ARG A 413 -8.16 -15.87 -0.52
CA ARG A 413 -8.91 -17.05 -0.05
C ARG A 413 -9.55 -16.81 1.31
N ARG A 414 -8.81 -16.21 2.26
CA ARG A 414 -9.35 -15.91 3.59
C ARG A 414 -10.37 -14.79 3.56
N LEU A 415 -10.11 -13.78 2.75
CA LEU A 415 -11.02 -12.64 2.54
C LEU A 415 -12.19 -12.96 1.62
N ALA A 416 -12.16 -14.16 1.03
CA ALA A 416 -13.11 -14.65 0.07
C ALA A 416 -13.30 -13.69 -1.13
N ILE A 417 -12.20 -13.30 -1.76
CA ILE A 417 -12.16 -12.41 -2.93
C ILE A 417 -12.00 -13.26 -4.18
N ARG A 418 -13.12 -13.52 -4.86
CA ARG A 418 -13.19 -14.52 -5.94
C ARG A 418 -12.83 -13.93 -7.30
N PHE A 419 -12.29 -14.76 -8.17
CA PHE A 419 -11.99 -14.44 -9.56
C PHE A 419 -13.16 -14.81 -10.49
N GLY A 420 -13.70 -13.82 -11.21
CA GLY A 420 -14.76 -14.00 -12.20
C GLY A 420 -16.14 -14.28 -11.60
N GLN A 421 -17.03 -14.93 -12.36
CA GLN A 421 -18.32 -15.46 -11.85
C GLN A 421 -18.36 -16.96 -12.10
N THR A 422 -18.79 -17.77 -11.13
CA THR A 422 -18.97 -19.22 -11.33
C THR A 422 -20.24 -19.50 -12.14
N LYS A 423 -20.16 -19.36 -13.47
CA LYS A 423 -21.30 -19.64 -14.38
C LYS A 423 -21.52 -21.14 -14.66
N LYS A 424 -20.69 -22.03 -14.10
CA LYS A 424 -20.77 -23.47 -14.33
C LYS A 424 -21.03 -24.20 -13.01
N MET A 425 -22.11 -24.98 -12.97
CA MET A 425 -22.35 -25.95 -11.90
C MET A 425 -21.11 -26.86 -11.76
N ASN A 426 -20.61 -27.03 -10.53
CA ASN A 426 -19.51 -27.91 -10.14
C ASN A 426 -18.05 -27.48 -10.43
N LYS A 427 -17.76 -26.22 -10.81
CA LYS A 427 -16.37 -25.73 -10.83
C LYS A 427 -15.96 -25.21 -9.44
N SER A 428 -14.75 -25.52 -8.99
CA SER A 428 -14.17 -24.91 -7.78
C SER A 428 -14.09 -23.39 -7.92
N VAL A 429 -14.25 -22.70 -6.81
CA VAL A 429 -14.12 -21.24 -6.75
C VAL A 429 -12.64 -20.89 -6.83
N GLU A 430 -12.29 -20.06 -7.81
CA GLU A 430 -10.94 -19.52 -7.97
C GLU A 430 -10.86 -18.15 -7.30
N TYR A 431 -9.70 -17.82 -6.76
CA TYR A 431 -9.46 -16.56 -6.05
C TYR A 431 -8.43 -15.74 -6.82
N VAL A 432 -8.53 -14.42 -6.70
CA VAL A 432 -7.55 -13.50 -7.31
C VAL A 432 -6.18 -13.62 -6.64
N HIS A 433 -5.11 -13.23 -7.33
CA HIS A 433 -3.81 -13.07 -6.68
C HIS A 433 -3.68 -11.65 -6.12
N MET A 434 -3.06 -11.52 -4.94
CA MET A 434 -2.84 -10.25 -4.24
C MET A 434 -1.35 -10.03 -4.03
N LEU A 435 -0.90 -8.81 -4.33
CA LEU A 435 0.48 -8.38 -4.21
C LEU A 435 0.55 -7.04 -3.48
N ASN A 436 1.59 -6.86 -2.68
CA ASN A 436 1.86 -5.64 -1.96
C ASN A 436 3.33 -5.25 -2.11
N ALA A 437 3.61 -3.96 -2.22
CA ALA A 437 4.96 -3.44 -2.23
C ALA A 437 5.01 -2.03 -1.67
N THR A 438 5.99 -1.77 -0.81
CA THR A 438 6.26 -0.40 -0.38
C THR A 438 6.77 0.42 -1.56
N MET A 439 6.13 1.55 -1.86
CA MET A 439 6.71 2.54 -2.77
C MET A 439 7.71 3.41 -2.00
N CYS A 440 7.28 3.89 -0.83
CA CYS A 440 8.09 4.72 0.03
C CYS A 440 7.62 4.67 1.49
N ALA A 441 8.53 4.34 2.42
CA ALA A 441 8.39 4.61 3.84
C ALA A 441 9.12 5.92 4.17
N THR A 442 8.38 7.00 4.45
CA THR A 442 8.88 8.38 4.36
C THR A 442 10.09 8.63 5.24
N THR A 443 10.04 8.22 6.51
CA THR A 443 11.12 8.46 7.48
C THR A 443 12.42 7.78 7.08
N ARG A 444 12.36 6.55 6.56
CA ARG A 444 13.54 5.83 6.06
C ARG A 444 14.11 6.47 4.80
N VAL A 445 13.25 6.93 3.89
CA VAL A 445 13.68 7.66 2.68
C VAL A 445 14.31 9.00 3.03
N ILE A 446 13.77 9.73 4.02
CA ILE A 446 14.41 10.94 4.57
C ILE A 446 15.82 10.59 5.05
N CYS A 447 15.99 9.56 5.88
CA CYS A 447 17.30 9.15 6.35
C CYS A 447 18.28 8.85 5.20
N ALA A 448 17.81 8.15 4.15
CA ALA A 448 18.61 7.87 2.96
C ALA A 448 19.02 9.15 2.21
N ILE A 449 18.09 10.09 2.02
CA ILE A 449 18.36 11.39 1.38
C ILE A 449 19.37 12.18 2.21
N LEU A 450 19.17 12.30 3.52
CA LEU A 450 20.08 13.06 4.39
C LEU A 450 21.51 12.54 4.27
N GLU A 451 21.72 11.22 4.38
CA GLU A 451 23.07 10.68 4.28
C GLU A 451 23.67 10.85 2.88
N ASN A 452 22.90 10.60 1.82
CA ASN A 452 23.40 10.66 0.44
C ASN A 452 23.59 12.09 -0.08
N TYR A 453 22.85 13.07 0.44
CA TYR A 453 22.86 14.47 -0.04
C TYR A 453 23.51 15.48 0.93
N GLN A 454 24.09 15.02 2.05
CA GLN A 454 24.85 15.89 2.96
C GLN A 454 26.06 16.53 2.26
N THR A 455 26.31 17.77 2.68
CA THR A 455 27.44 18.65 2.35
C THR A 455 28.03 19.18 3.67
N GLU A 456 29.03 20.06 3.60
CA GLU A 456 29.59 20.70 4.79
C GLU A 456 28.59 21.61 5.53
N HIS A 457 27.61 22.18 4.82
CA HIS A 457 26.74 23.23 5.38
C HIS A 457 25.26 22.85 5.45
N GLY A 458 24.90 21.65 5.03
CA GLY A 458 23.50 21.22 4.95
C GLY A 458 23.29 20.08 3.98
N ILE A 459 22.04 19.95 3.53
CA ILE A 459 21.59 18.88 2.65
C ILE A 459 21.12 19.48 1.33
N THR A 460 21.66 19.00 0.22
CA THR A 460 21.14 19.36 -1.11
C THR A 460 19.80 18.67 -1.34
N VAL A 461 18.78 19.38 -1.82
CA VAL A 461 17.49 18.76 -2.11
C VAL A 461 17.55 18.02 -3.46
N PRO A 462 17.15 16.73 -3.52
CA PRO A 462 17.08 16.00 -4.78
C PRO A 462 16.27 16.75 -5.84
N ASP A 463 16.77 16.80 -7.08
CA ASP A 463 16.21 17.61 -8.17
C ASP A 463 14.70 17.42 -8.35
N VAL A 464 14.25 16.16 -8.29
CA VAL A 464 12.84 15.76 -8.46
C VAL A 464 11.92 16.22 -7.31
N LEU A 465 12.47 16.57 -6.15
CA LEU A 465 11.72 17.06 -4.99
C LEU A 465 11.67 18.59 -4.93
N ARG A 466 12.54 19.31 -5.65
CA ARG A 466 12.69 20.77 -5.52
C ARG A 466 11.40 21.52 -5.78
N SER A 467 10.65 21.16 -6.81
CA SER A 467 9.37 21.82 -7.14
C SER A 467 8.26 21.63 -6.08
N LEU A 468 8.42 20.65 -5.20
CA LEU A 468 7.49 20.32 -4.12
C LEU A 468 7.91 20.96 -2.78
N MET A 469 9.12 21.52 -2.72
CA MET A 469 9.66 22.16 -1.52
C MET A 469 9.33 23.66 -1.50
N PRO A 470 9.16 24.27 -0.32
CA PRO A 470 8.98 25.73 -0.22
C PRO A 470 10.25 26.45 -0.71
N LYS A 471 10.11 27.66 -1.28
CA LYS A 471 11.23 28.47 -1.84
C LYS A 471 12.48 28.49 -0.95
N LYS A 472 12.30 28.67 0.37
CA LYS A 472 13.40 28.72 1.35
C LYS A 472 14.24 27.43 1.46
N TYR A 473 13.66 26.28 1.13
CA TYR A 473 14.31 24.97 1.18
C TYR A 473 14.33 24.31 -0.20
N GLN A 474 14.08 25.07 -1.27
CA GLN A 474 13.82 24.50 -2.59
C GLN A 474 15.01 23.73 -3.13
N ASN A 475 16.21 24.28 -2.96
CA ASN A 475 17.46 23.71 -3.46
C ASN A 475 18.33 23.12 -2.35
N PHE A 476 18.22 23.65 -1.13
CA PHE A 476 19.15 23.35 -0.05
C PHE A 476 18.47 23.49 1.32
N ILE A 477 18.75 22.55 2.23
CA ILE A 477 18.33 22.58 3.62
C ILE A 477 19.58 22.86 4.47
N PRO A 478 19.80 24.09 4.97
CA PRO A 478 21.00 24.40 5.74
C PRO A 478 21.00 23.72 7.11
N PHE A 479 22.19 23.47 7.65
CA PHE A 479 22.34 23.18 9.07
C PHE A 479 21.98 24.43 9.90
N LYS A 480 21.54 24.21 11.13
CA LYS A 480 21.23 25.28 12.09
C LYS A 480 22.45 26.18 12.31
N GLY A 481 22.26 27.48 12.13
CA GLY A 481 23.36 28.46 12.20
C GLY A 481 24.17 28.62 10.90
N HIS A 482 23.79 27.90 9.83
CA HIS A 482 24.38 28.01 8.49
C HIS A 482 23.37 28.58 7.47
N GLU A 483 22.35 29.31 7.91
CA GLU A 483 21.31 29.88 7.06
C GLU A 483 21.88 30.86 6.01
N ASP A 484 22.97 31.56 6.35
CA ASP A 484 23.67 32.47 5.42
C ASP A 484 24.53 31.74 4.38
N LYS A 485 24.65 30.41 4.47
CA LYS A 485 25.45 29.56 3.57
C LYS A 485 24.61 28.85 2.51
N ILE A 486 23.34 29.24 2.34
CA ILE A 486 22.48 28.72 1.27
C ILE A 486 23.14 29.10 -0.08
N PRO A 487 23.45 28.12 -0.95
CA PRO A 487 23.98 28.41 -2.28
C PRO A 487 22.99 29.31 -3.03
N VAL A 488 23.41 30.53 -3.37
CA VAL A 488 22.56 31.46 -4.13
C VAL A 488 22.37 30.89 -5.53
N SER A 489 21.14 30.61 -5.93
CA SER A 489 20.88 30.15 -7.30
C SER A 489 21.24 31.25 -8.30
N ILE A 490 21.70 30.87 -9.49
CA ILE A 490 22.00 31.83 -10.58
C ILE A 490 20.77 32.69 -10.86
N GLU A 491 19.56 32.13 -10.81
CA GLU A 491 18.29 32.85 -10.96
C GLU A 491 18.07 33.89 -9.84
N HIS A 492 18.41 33.58 -8.59
CA HIS A 492 18.30 34.54 -7.49
C HIS A 492 19.38 35.63 -7.59
N MET A 493 20.58 35.30 -8.08
CA MET A 493 21.59 36.30 -8.44
C MET A 493 21.11 37.18 -9.58
N GLN A 494 20.50 36.61 -10.63
CA GLN A 494 19.94 37.34 -11.76
C GLN A 494 18.77 38.24 -11.35
N GLU A 495 17.83 37.75 -10.54
CA GLU A 495 16.75 38.57 -9.97
C GLU A 495 17.29 39.66 -9.04
N THR A 496 18.28 39.34 -8.21
CA THR A 496 18.89 40.33 -7.31
C THR A 496 19.62 41.40 -8.11
N ILE A 497 20.39 41.01 -9.14
CA ILE A 497 21.06 41.94 -10.07
C ILE A 497 20.01 42.77 -10.83
N TYR A 498 18.95 42.15 -11.36
CA TYR A 498 17.87 42.83 -12.07
C TYR A 498 17.14 43.84 -11.17
N ASN A 499 16.82 43.46 -9.93
CA ASN A 499 16.13 44.33 -8.97
C ASN A 499 17.04 45.43 -8.40
N SER A 500 18.34 45.18 -8.25
CA SER A 500 19.33 46.18 -7.82
C SER A 500 19.80 47.09 -8.96
N SER A 501 19.57 46.71 -10.22
CA SER A 501 19.79 47.54 -11.41
C SER A 501 18.58 48.41 -11.80
N ASN A 502 17.61 48.62 -10.89
CA ASN A 502 16.62 49.72 -10.92
C ASN A 502 17.25 51.13 -10.79
N ILE A 503 18.43 51.32 -11.40
CA ILE A 503 18.87 52.60 -11.89
C ILE A 503 17.94 52.93 -13.05
N LYS A 504 17.21 54.05 -12.97
CA LYS A 504 16.49 54.64 -14.11
C LYS A 504 17.47 54.94 -15.25
N LEU A 505 17.83 53.94 -16.03
CA LEU A 505 18.58 54.10 -17.27
C LEU A 505 17.60 54.66 -18.30
N ARG A 506 17.83 55.91 -18.69
CA ARG A 506 16.95 56.71 -19.56
C ARG A 506 17.14 56.42 -21.06
N ASP A 507 17.85 55.37 -21.45
CA ASP A 507 18.15 55.10 -22.85
C ASP A 507 18.29 53.59 -23.13
N GLU A 508 17.55 53.07 -24.12
CA GLU A 508 17.52 51.65 -24.53
C GLU A 508 18.90 51.14 -24.98
N THR A 509 19.76 52.05 -25.44
CA THR A 509 21.10 51.73 -25.94
C THR A 509 22.03 51.21 -24.82
N SER A 510 21.90 51.74 -23.60
CA SER A 510 22.70 51.32 -22.43
C SER A 510 22.23 50.01 -21.80
N PHE A 511 20.99 49.61 -22.04
CA PHE A 511 20.42 48.35 -21.54
C PHE A 511 20.95 47.13 -22.31
N ASN A 512 21.11 47.26 -23.63
CA ASN A 512 21.63 46.19 -24.48
C ASN A 512 23.14 45.95 -24.27
N GLU A 513 23.94 47.00 -24.08
CA GLU A 513 25.37 46.86 -23.75
C GLU A 513 25.59 46.19 -22.38
N LEU A 514 24.74 46.46 -21.39
CA LEU A 514 24.83 45.84 -20.07
C LEU A 514 24.49 44.34 -20.13
N ASN A 515 23.45 43.97 -20.89
CA ASN A 515 23.04 42.58 -21.08
C ASN A 515 24.09 41.76 -21.87
N GLU A 516 24.74 42.35 -22.88
CA GLU A 516 25.86 41.68 -23.56
C GLU A 516 27.07 41.50 -22.64
N ARG A 517 27.38 42.48 -21.77
CA ARG A 517 28.49 42.39 -20.80
C ARG A 517 28.24 41.32 -19.73
N ILE A 518 27.00 41.23 -19.22
CA ILE A 518 26.59 40.23 -18.23
C ILE A 518 26.67 38.83 -18.85
N ASN A 519 26.14 38.63 -20.06
CA ASN A 519 26.22 37.35 -20.76
C ASN A 519 27.67 36.92 -21.06
N PHE A 520 28.55 37.88 -21.40
CA PHE A 520 29.97 37.62 -21.59
C PHE A 520 30.70 37.22 -20.29
N LEU A 521 30.33 37.81 -19.15
CA LEU A 521 30.95 37.54 -17.84
C LEU A 521 30.43 36.27 -17.17
N THR A 522 29.18 35.87 -17.43
CA THR A 522 28.59 34.61 -16.91
C THR A 522 29.18 33.33 -17.54
N GLY A 523 30.03 33.46 -18.56
CA GLY A 523 30.78 32.35 -19.17
C GLY A 523 32.11 32.03 -18.48
N ALA A 524 32.54 32.76 -17.45
CA ALA A 524 33.83 32.60 -16.78
C ALA A 524 33.71 32.08 -15.33
N THR A 525 34.73 31.34 -14.90
CA THR A 525 34.89 30.65 -13.60
C THR A 525 34.62 31.54 -12.38
N GLU A 526 34.41 30.93 -11.19
CA GLU A 526 34.09 31.62 -9.91
C GLU A 526 34.98 32.83 -9.58
N SER A 527 36.25 32.86 -10.02
CA SER A 527 37.14 34.02 -9.80
C SER A 527 36.84 35.22 -10.71
N GLY A 528 36.23 34.99 -11.88
CA GLY A 528 35.78 36.05 -12.79
C GLY A 528 34.58 36.83 -12.24
N ILE A 529 33.72 36.16 -11.47
CA ILE A 529 32.52 36.73 -10.86
C ILE A 529 32.89 37.72 -9.73
N ALA A 530 33.86 37.37 -8.87
CA ALA A 530 34.35 38.28 -7.83
C ALA A 530 34.98 39.56 -8.41
N ASN A 531 35.66 39.44 -9.55
CA ASN A 531 36.29 40.58 -10.22
C ASN A 531 35.23 41.47 -10.91
N ALA A 532 34.18 40.88 -11.47
CA ALA A 532 33.05 41.61 -12.05
C ALA A 532 32.26 42.41 -11.00
N ILE A 533 32.00 41.81 -9.83
CA ILE A 533 31.32 42.50 -8.72
C ILE A 533 32.14 43.69 -8.21
N SER A 534 33.47 43.54 -8.09
CA SER A 534 34.36 44.63 -7.69
C SER A 534 34.30 45.81 -8.68
N GLN A 535 34.34 45.53 -9.99
CA GLN A 535 34.27 46.55 -11.03
C GLN A 535 32.91 47.26 -11.09
N ILE A 536 31.80 46.52 -10.90
CA ILE A 536 30.44 47.10 -10.87
C ILE A 536 30.26 48.01 -9.65
N THR A 537 30.80 47.60 -8.49
CA THR A 537 30.75 48.40 -7.26
C THR A 537 31.56 49.70 -7.38
N GLU A 538 32.70 49.67 -8.07
CA GLU A 538 33.50 50.88 -8.33
C GLU A 538 32.80 51.85 -9.30
N VAL A 539 32.08 51.33 -10.30
CA VAL A 539 31.26 52.13 -11.22
C VAL A 539 30.05 52.75 -10.51
N GLN A 540 29.37 51.99 -9.64
CA GLN A 540 28.27 52.52 -8.80
C GLN A 540 28.74 53.68 -7.92
N LYS A 541 29.90 53.55 -7.27
CA LYS A 541 30.47 54.59 -6.42
C LYS A 541 30.78 55.88 -7.20
N ARG A 542 31.32 55.76 -8.43
CA ARG A 542 31.57 56.92 -9.31
C ARG A 542 30.28 57.59 -9.80
N ILE A 543 29.19 56.85 -9.94
CA ILE A 543 27.88 57.39 -10.35
C ILE A 543 27.23 58.11 -9.17
N GLU A 544 27.28 57.54 -7.96
CA GLU A 544 26.80 58.19 -6.73
C GLU A 544 27.58 59.47 -6.42
N ASP A 545 28.90 59.46 -6.56
CA ASP A 545 29.74 60.64 -6.39
C ASP A 545 29.39 61.75 -7.41
N LYS A 546 29.07 61.39 -8.66
CA LYS A 546 28.61 62.36 -9.67
C LYS A 546 27.20 62.91 -9.40
N LEU A 547 26.29 62.09 -8.87
CA LEU A 547 24.94 62.52 -8.50
C LEU A 547 24.93 63.43 -7.27
N ASN A 548 25.83 63.20 -6.30
CA ASN A 548 26.04 64.08 -5.15
C ASN A 548 26.67 65.42 -5.53
N ILE A 549 27.50 65.47 -6.57
CA ILE A 549 28.02 66.75 -7.11
C ILE A 549 26.91 67.56 -7.78
N LEU A 550 25.93 66.91 -8.42
CA LEU A 550 24.79 67.56 -9.07
C LEU A 550 23.75 68.11 -8.08
N SER A 551 23.61 67.54 -6.88
CA SER A 551 22.71 68.05 -5.83
C SER A 551 23.24 69.31 -5.13
N LEU A 552 24.55 69.58 -5.22
CA LEU A 552 25.20 70.79 -4.66
C LEU A 552 25.13 72.02 -5.59
N VAL A 553 24.73 71.87 -6.86
CA VAL A 553 24.68 72.96 -7.85
C VAL A 553 23.26 73.50 -8.08
N GLY A 554 22.24 72.91 -7.44
CA GLY A 554 20.83 73.25 -7.63
C GLY A 554 20.13 73.83 -6.40
N THR A 555 20.50 75.02 -5.96
CA THR A 555 19.68 75.83 -5.03
C THR A 555 19.53 77.24 -5.57
N ASN A 556 18.33 77.57 -6.06
CA ASN A 556 17.70 78.89 -5.99
C ASN A 556 16.30 78.85 -6.61
N GLY A 557 15.26 79.11 -5.81
CA GLY A 557 13.90 79.36 -6.29
C GLY A 557 12.80 78.92 -5.31
N HIS A 558 12.40 79.84 -4.42
CA HIS A 558 11.20 79.78 -3.56
C HIS A 558 9.90 79.57 -4.34
N VAL A 559 8.89 78.91 -3.73
CA VAL A 559 7.54 79.45 -3.40
C VAL A 559 6.85 78.55 -2.34
N GLU A 560 6.24 79.19 -1.34
CA GLU A 560 5.46 78.67 -0.20
C GLU A 560 3.99 78.31 -0.54
N GLU A 561 3.30 77.70 0.44
CA GLU A 561 1.84 77.55 0.65
C GLU A 561 1.05 76.55 -0.24
N SER A 562 0.05 75.77 0.21
CA SER A 562 -0.55 75.50 1.52
C SER A 562 -1.56 74.31 1.40
N LEU A 563 -1.78 73.61 2.53
CA LEU A 563 -3.05 73.04 3.08
C LEU A 563 -3.87 71.92 2.38
N HIS A 564 -4.12 70.87 3.19
CA HIS A 564 -5.37 70.11 3.44
C HIS A 564 -6.31 69.73 2.27
N ASP A 565 -6.55 68.42 2.05
CA ASP A 565 -7.60 67.61 2.70
C ASP A 565 -7.86 66.28 1.96
N LYS A 566 -8.15 65.21 2.73
CA LYS A 566 -8.85 63.98 2.30
C LYS A 566 -10.38 64.30 2.22
N PRO A 567 -11.32 63.52 1.62
CA PRO A 567 -11.33 62.04 1.63
C PRO A 567 -12.12 61.27 0.52
N SER A 568 -11.95 59.94 0.55
CA SER A 568 -12.91 58.83 0.37
C SER A 568 -14.12 58.87 -0.61
N THR A 569 -14.17 57.80 -1.42
CA THR A 569 -15.31 56.89 -1.75
C THR A 569 -16.39 57.20 -2.81
N LEU A 570 -16.62 56.14 -3.62
CA LEU A 570 -17.87 55.62 -4.22
C LEU A 570 -18.22 55.91 -5.70
N VAL A 571 -18.07 54.84 -6.51
CA VAL A 571 -19.10 54.14 -7.32
C VAL A 571 -19.65 54.75 -8.63
N HIS A 572 -19.44 53.98 -9.70
CA HIS A 572 -20.20 53.73 -10.95
C HIS A 572 -21.18 54.79 -11.49
N VAL A 573 -21.16 54.99 -12.83
CA VAL A 573 -22.25 54.57 -13.76
C VAL A 573 -21.85 54.79 -15.23
N VAL A 574 -22.35 53.87 -16.04
CA VAL A 574 -22.25 53.63 -17.50
C VAL A 574 -23.02 54.68 -18.34
N LYS A 575 -22.62 54.84 -19.62
CA LYS A 575 -23.41 55.08 -20.88
C LYS A 575 -22.66 56.03 -21.82
N ASP A 576 -22.68 55.96 -23.15
CA ASP A 576 -23.37 55.15 -24.15
C ASP A 576 -22.79 55.51 -25.55
N ARG A 577 -23.22 54.77 -26.59
CA ARG A 577 -23.34 55.11 -28.03
C ARG A 577 -22.17 54.77 -28.97
N ASN A 578 -22.31 53.78 -29.88
CA ASN A 578 -23.07 53.74 -31.17
C ASN A 578 -22.18 54.27 -32.33
N ASP A 579 -22.11 53.74 -33.56
CA ASP A 579 -22.98 52.88 -34.38
C ASP A 579 -22.21 52.33 -35.62
N LEU A 580 -22.87 51.41 -36.35
CA LEU A 580 -22.69 50.88 -37.73
C LEU A 580 -22.02 49.48 -37.80
N GLU A 581 -22.76 48.35 -37.80
CA GLU A 581 -23.68 47.77 -38.83
C GLU A 581 -23.06 47.73 -40.24
N ILE A 582 -23.01 46.60 -40.96
CA ILE A 582 -24.09 45.83 -41.63
C ILE A 582 -23.48 44.46 -42.06
N GLU A 583 -23.99 43.31 -41.58
CA GLU A 583 -24.84 42.32 -42.29
C GLU A 583 -24.18 41.62 -43.53
N ASN A 584 -24.34 40.31 -43.84
CA ASN A 584 -25.41 39.36 -43.56
C ASN A 584 -24.95 37.92 -43.95
N LYS A 585 -25.38 36.90 -43.16
CA LYS A 585 -26.11 35.64 -43.54
C LYS A 585 -25.52 34.68 -44.61
N ASP A 586 -25.64 33.35 -44.57
CA ASP A 586 -26.63 32.41 -43.99
C ASP A 586 -26.03 30.97 -44.09
N THR A 587 -26.05 30.15 -43.02
CA THR A 587 -26.93 28.96 -42.79
C THR A 587 -26.94 27.84 -43.85
N PHE A 588 -26.60 26.59 -43.47
CA PHE A 588 -27.57 25.47 -43.28
C PHE A 588 -26.90 24.09 -43.13
N ASP A 589 -27.41 23.31 -42.17
CA ASP A 589 -27.36 21.85 -42.05
C ASP A 589 -28.35 21.17 -43.02
N ASN A 590 -28.03 19.98 -43.55
CA ASN A 590 -28.77 18.72 -43.30
C ASN A 590 -28.40 17.56 -44.25
N GLU A 591 -28.16 16.42 -43.60
CA GLU A 591 -28.48 15.01 -43.89
C GLU A 591 -28.76 14.45 -45.31
N SER A 592 -28.08 13.31 -45.57
CA SER A 592 -28.62 11.96 -45.91
C SER A 592 -28.22 11.31 -47.24
N THR A 593 -27.65 10.10 -47.08
CA THR A 593 -27.79 8.86 -47.89
C THR A 593 -27.53 8.86 -49.40
N THR A 594 -26.57 8.05 -49.88
CA THR A 594 -26.77 6.67 -50.42
C THR A 594 -25.57 6.14 -51.24
N GLN A 595 -25.42 4.81 -51.23
CA GLN A 595 -24.93 3.91 -52.30
C GLN A 595 -23.41 3.65 -52.53
N GLU A 596 -23.02 2.43 -52.14
CA GLU A 596 -22.09 1.52 -52.85
C GLU A 596 -22.62 1.19 -54.28
N PRO A 597 -21.79 0.79 -55.29
CA PRO A 597 -21.08 -0.51 -55.24
C PRO A 597 -19.75 -0.69 -56.04
N ALA A 598 -19.04 -1.75 -55.63
CA ALA A 598 -18.36 -2.80 -56.40
C ALA A 598 -17.11 -2.57 -57.31
N ASP A 599 -16.13 -3.47 -57.04
CA ASP A 599 -15.30 -4.28 -57.96
C ASP A 599 -14.08 -3.69 -58.71
N SER A 600 -12.88 -4.19 -58.36
CA SER A 600 -12.13 -5.10 -59.26
C SER A 600 -10.79 -5.65 -58.70
N LYS A 601 -10.82 -6.95 -58.42
CA LYS A 601 -9.81 -8.03 -58.62
C LYS A 601 -8.39 -7.68 -59.13
N LYS A 602 -7.36 -8.22 -58.43
CA LYS A 602 -6.40 -9.28 -58.91
C LYS A 602 -5.35 -9.63 -57.82
N LYS A 603 -5.50 -10.74 -57.07
CA LYS A 603 -4.83 -12.06 -57.23
C LYS A 603 -3.38 -12.05 -57.75
N ARG A 604 -2.43 -12.49 -56.90
CA ARG A 604 -1.53 -13.69 -57.05
C ARG A 604 -0.59 -13.80 -55.83
N LYS A 605 -0.73 -14.78 -54.94
CA LYS A 605 -0.16 -16.17 -54.95
C LYS A 605 1.39 -16.24 -54.87
N LYS A 606 1.95 -16.57 -53.68
CA LYS A 606 2.60 -17.86 -53.32
C LYS A 606 3.70 -17.72 -52.24
N LYS A 607 3.45 -18.35 -51.08
CA LYS A 607 4.39 -18.97 -50.12
C LYS A 607 5.26 -20.08 -50.80
N PRO A 608 6.13 -20.84 -50.10
CA PRO A 608 7.16 -20.53 -49.07
C PRO A 608 8.48 -21.34 -49.29
N LYS A 609 9.53 -21.12 -48.48
CA LYS A 609 10.60 -22.10 -48.11
C LYS A 609 11.24 -21.59 -46.78
N LYS A 610 11.14 -22.27 -45.63
CA LYS A 610 11.96 -23.40 -45.10
C LYS A 610 13.47 -23.14 -45.36
N LYS A 611 14.39 -23.18 -44.40
CA LYS A 611 14.57 -24.13 -43.27
C LYS A 611 15.84 -23.72 -42.46
N GLN A 612 15.86 -24.04 -41.15
CA GLN A 612 16.95 -24.63 -40.31
C GLN A 612 18.36 -23.95 -40.33
N SER A 613 19.15 -23.88 -39.26
CA SER A 613 19.21 -24.47 -37.92
C SER A 613 20.47 -23.92 -37.22
N GLU A 614 20.41 -23.62 -35.92
CA GLU A 614 21.25 -24.19 -34.85
C GLU A 614 20.71 -23.70 -33.49
#